data_AF-A0A9W5LJM7-F1
#
_entry.id   AF-A0A9W5LJM7-F1
#
_cell.length_a   1.000
_cell.length_b   1.000
_cell.length_c   1.000
_cell.angle_alpha   90.00
_cell.angle_beta   90.00
_cell.angle_gamma   90.00
#
_symmetry.space_group_name_H-M   'P 1'
#
loop_
_entity.id
_entity.type
_entity.pdbx_description
1 polymer ?
#
loop_
_entity_poly.entity_id
_entity_poly.type
_entity_poly.pdbx_seq_one_letter_code
_entity_poly.pdbx_strand_id
1 'polypeptide(L)'
;MIFHLFLSRQQEHDGFTQQEWMISMEQMMNECKKSQTVKTAEHGNVLICTNLSGQDIRFETYHSMIRKRVDGKGHVPILDHITAMKADIENGIVLLNIKSKDEKVYQTAFPVYTSLGGG
;
A
#
# COMPACT_ATOMS: atom_id res chain seq x y z
N MET A 1 0.59 -15.23 -20.40
CA MET A 1 0.14 -14.62 -19.13
C MET A 1 0.24 -15.69 -18.06
N ILE A 2 1.23 -15.60 -17.17
CA ILE A 2 1.43 -16.58 -16.09
C ILE A 2 1.47 -15.78 -14.78
N PHE A 3 0.34 -15.71 -14.09
CA PHE A 3 0.26 -15.30 -12.69
C PHE A 3 0.44 -16.57 -11.83
N HIS A 4 1.68 -17.02 -11.70
CA HIS A 4 2.04 -18.13 -10.79
C HIS A 4 3.36 -17.84 -10.08
N LEU A 5 3.33 -16.93 -9.10
CA LEU A 5 4.38 -16.81 -8.09
C LEU A 5 3.76 -16.31 -6.77
N PHE A 6 3.03 -17.18 -6.07
CA PHE A 6 2.65 -16.95 -4.66
C PHE A 6 2.82 -18.22 -3.81
N LEU A 7 3.73 -19.11 -4.21
CA LEU A 7 4.15 -20.25 -3.40
C LEU A 7 5.67 -20.43 -3.54
N SER A 8 6.43 -19.38 -3.30
CA SER A 8 7.87 -19.52 -3.03
C SER A 8 8.01 -19.78 -1.53
N ARG A 9 8.61 -20.92 -1.20
CA ARG A 9 8.96 -21.39 0.15
C ARG A 9 9.29 -20.23 1.09
N GLN A 10 8.65 -20.21 2.27
CA GLN A 10 9.16 -19.47 3.43
C GLN A 10 10.54 -20.03 3.77
N GLN A 11 11.57 -19.45 3.18
CA GLN A 11 12.84 -19.35 3.87
C GLN A 11 12.56 -18.40 5.03
N GLU A 12 12.77 -18.86 6.28
CA GLU A 12 12.67 -18.01 7.46
C GLU A 12 13.69 -16.88 7.32
N HIS A 13 13.24 -15.77 6.76
CA HIS A 13 13.90 -14.49 6.78
C HIS A 13 13.05 -13.62 7.69
N ASP A 14 13.66 -13.00 8.70
CA ASP A 14 12.96 -12.17 9.70
C ASP A 14 12.32 -10.89 9.12
N GLY A 15 12.29 -10.73 7.80
CA GLY A 15 11.74 -9.58 7.09
C GLY A 15 11.47 -9.88 5.62
N PHE A 16 10.90 -8.90 4.92
CA PHE A 16 10.70 -8.96 3.48
C PHE A 16 12.00 -8.65 2.72
N THR A 17 12.12 -9.21 1.53
CA THR A 17 13.20 -8.96 0.59
C THR A 17 13.04 -7.62 -0.13
N GLN A 18 14.12 -7.10 -0.70
CA GLN A 18 14.07 -5.89 -1.53
C GLN A 18 13.13 -6.06 -2.75
N GLN A 19 13.03 -7.27 -3.30
CA GLN A 19 12.14 -7.55 -4.42
C GLN A 19 10.67 -7.49 -3.99
N GLU A 20 10.31 -8.10 -2.86
CA GLU A 20 8.97 -7.99 -2.29
C GLU A 20 8.61 -6.53 -2.04
N TRP A 21 9.51 -5.77 -1.40
CA TRP A 21 9.34 -4.34 -1.21
C TRP A 21 9.03 -3.59 -2.52
N MET A 22 9.85 -3.77 -3.56
CA MET A 22 9.66 -3.10 -4.84
C MET A 22 8.31 -3.45 -5.48
N ILE A 23 7.96 -4.74 -5.50
CA ILE A 23 6.70 -5.22 -6.08
C ILE A 23 5.49 -4.64 -5.30
N SER A 24 5.55 -4.63 -3.98
CA SER A 24 4.50 -4.07 -3.12
C SER A 24 4.31 -2.58 -3.36
N MET A 25 5.40 -1.81 -3.40
CA MET A 25 5.33 -0.37 -3.62
C MET A 25 4.84 -0.04 -5.03
N GLU A 26 5.27 -0.80 -6.04
CA GLU A 26 4.76 -0.65 -7.41
C GLU A 26 3.26 -0.92 -7.50
N GLN A 27 2.76 -1.97 -6.84
CA GLN A 27 1.33 -2.27 -6.80
C GLN A 27 0.53 -1.14 -6.15
N MET A 28 0.97 -0.65 -4.99
CA MET A 28 0.30 0.47 -4.29
C MET A 28 0.30 1.74 -5.15
N MET A 29 1.47 2.10 -5.69
CA MET A 29 1.62 3.26 -6.56
C MET A 29 0.70 3.17 -7.78
N ASN A 30 0.63 2.02 -8.44
CA ASN A 30 -0.17 1.84 -9.65
C ASN A 30 -1.68 2.00 -9.39
N GLU A 31 -2.19 1.53 -8.25
CA GLU A 31 -3.60 1.72 -7.88
C GLU A 31 -3.89 3.21 -7.61
N CYS A 32 -3.00 3.88 -6.88
CA CYS A 32 -3.20 5.29 -6.50
C CYS A 32 -2.97 6.26 -7.67
N LYS A 33 -2.06 5.96 -8.60
CA LYS A 33 -1.88 6.76 -9.82
C LYS A 33 -3.07 6.66 -10.79
N LYS A 34 -3.78 5.54 -10.79
CA LYS A 34 -4.98 5.31 -11.62
C LYS A 34 -6.27 5.79 -10.92
N SER A 35 -6.16 6.31 -9.71
CA SER A 35 -7.28 6.77 -8.92
C SER A 35 -7.60 8.23 -9.23
N GLN A 36 -8.90 8.57 -9.18
CA GLN A 36 -9.35 9.96 -9.28
C GLN A 36 -9.06 10.74 -8.00
N THR A 37 -8.99 10.05 -6.86
CA THR A 37 -8.79 10.66 -5.55
C THR A 37 -7.94 9.74 -4.70
N VAL A 38 -7.01 10.35 -3.96
CA VAL A 38 -6.16 9.65 -2.99
C VAL A 38 -6.25 10.41 -1.68
N LYS A 39 -6.57 9.69 -0.60
CA LYS A 39 -6.76 10.26 0.75
C LYS A 39 -6.23 9.30 1.80
N THR A 40 -5.98 9.82 3.00
CA THR A 40 -5.65 9.00 4.17
C THR A 40 -6.83 8.97 5.13
N ALA A 41 -6.91 7.93 5.95
CA ALA A 41 -7.88 7.80 7.02
C ALA A 41 -7.22 7.21 8.28
N GLU A 42 -7.95 7.22 9.39
CA GLU A 42 -7.52 6.61 10.65
C GLU A 42 -6.14 7.10 11.11
N HIS A 43 -5.93 8.42 11.08
CA HIS A 43 -4.65 9.06 11.42
C HIS A 43 -3.48 8.52 10.58
N GLY A 44 -3.70 8.32 9.29
CA GLY A 44 -2.70 7.82 8.35
C GLY A 44 -2.51 6.30 8.34
N ASN A 45 -3.25 5.53 9.15
CA ASN A 45 -3.14 4.07 9.16
C ASN A 45 -3.72 3.41 7.90
N VAL A 46 -4.56 4.13 7.16
CA VAL A 46 -5.19 3.65 5.94
C VAL A 46 -4.92 4.63 4.80
N LEU A 47 -4.40 4.10 3.69
CA LEU A 47 -4.36 4.81 2.41
C LEU A 47 -5.56 4.37 1.57
N ILE A 48 -6.34 5.33 1.08
CA ILE A 48 -7.54 5.08 0.27
C ILE A 48 -7.32 5.71 -1.11
N CYS A 49 -7.44 4.89 -2.14
CA CYS A 49 -7.29 5.26 -3.54
C CYS A 49 -8.63 4.95 -4.24
N THR A 50 -9.41 5.98 -4.55
CA THR A 50 -10.73 5.86 -5.17
C THR A 50 -10.55 5.81 -6.69
N ASN A 51 -10.88 4.68 -7.31
CA ASN A 51 -10.70 4.47 -8.74
C ASN A 51 -11.74 5.27 -9.58
N LEU A 52 -11.56 5.29 -10.90
CA LEU A 52 -12.48 5.98 -11.83
C LEU A 52 -13.92 5.44 -11.82
N SER A 53 -14.13 4.24 -11.28
CA SER A 53 -15.45 3.63 -11.11
C SER A 53 -16.08 3.97 -9.75
N GLY A 54 -15.43 4.82 -8.95
CA GLY A 54 -15.89 5.22 -7.62
C GLY A 54 -15.64 4.18 -6.52
N GLN A 55 -14.86 3.14 -6.78
CA GLN A 55 -14.56 2.09 -5.80
C GLN A 55 -13.38 2.50 -4.93
N ASP A 56 -13.50 2.23 -3.62
CA ASP A 56 -12.45 2.55 -2.65
C ASP A 56 -11.48 1.37 -2.51
N ILE A 57 -10.26 1.57 -3.01
CA ILE A 57 -9.14 0.65 -2.81
C ILE A 57 -8.42 1.07 -1.54
N ARG A 58 -8.47 0.24 -0.51
CA ARG A 58 -7.90 0.50 0.82
C ARG A 58 -6.64 -0.33 1.03
N PHE A 59 -5.56 0.33 1.45
CA PHE A 59 -4.36 -0.30 1.99
C PHE A 59 -4.26 -0.01 3.48
N GLU A 60 -4.23 -1.06 4.30
CA GLU A 60 -4.21 -0.94 5.75
C GLU A 60 -3.40 -2.09 6.36
N THR A 61 -2.84 -1.87 7.55
CA THR A 61 -2.16 -2.93 8.31
C THR A 61 -3.21 -3.93 8.80
N TYR A 62 -2.92 -5.22 8.64
CA TYR A 62 -3.72 -6.31 9.17
C TYR A 62 -2.79 -7.43 9.64
N HIS A 63 -2.83 -7.74 10.94
CA HIS A 63 -1.81 -8.59 11.57
C HIS A 63 -0.40 -8.11 11.20
N SER A 64 0.39 -8.95 10.50
CA SER A 64 1.74 -8.61 10.10
C SER A 64 1.91 -8.24 8.63
N MET A 65 0.83 -7.83 7.95
CA MET A 65 0.88 -7.49 6.54
C MET A 65 0.18 -6.16 6.25
N ILE A 66 0.52 -5.55 5.12
CA ILE A 66 -0.35 -4.60 4.44
C ILE A 66 -1.32 -5.43 3.60
N ARG A 67 -2.62 -5.21 3.78
CA ARG A 67 -3.65 -5.81 2.92
C ARG A 67 -4.29 -4.76 2.01
N LYS A 68 -4.67 -5.19 0.81
CA LYS A 68 -5.53 -4.45 -0.11
C LYS A 68 -6.96 -4.98 -0.04
N ARG A 69 -7.93 -4.06 0.04
CA ARG A 69 -9.37 -4.33 -0.06
C ARG A 69 -10.00 -3.39 -1.09
N VAL A 70 -11.05 -3.84 -1.77
CA VAL A 70 -11.84 -3.03 -2.70
C VAL A 70 -13.26 -2.98 -2.19
N ASP A 71 -13.78 -1.80 -1.88
CA ASP A 71 -15.10 -1.59 -1.27
C ASP A 71 -15.32 -2.43 0.00
N GLY A 72 -14.26 -2.56 0.80
CA GLY A 72 -14.26 -3.41 2.00
C GLY A 72 -14.33 -4.92 1.71
N LYS A 73 -14.29 -5.35 0.45
CA LYS A 73 -14.26 -6.76 0.06
C LYS A 73 -12.85 -7.19 -0.32
N GLY A 74 -12.64 -8.50 -0.28
CA GLY A 74 -11.35 -9.12 -0.59
C GLY A 74 -10.35 -9.08 0.56
N HIS A 75 -9.24 -9.77 0.33
CA HIS A 75 -8.12 -9.88 1.26
C HIS A 75 -6.85 -10.19 0.47
N VAL A 76 -6.34 -9.20 -0.27
CA VAL A 76 -5.14 -9.38 -1.08
C VAL A 76 -3.92 -8.92 -0.27
N PRO A 77 -3.03 -9.82 0.17
CA PRO A 77 -1.80 -9.42 0.84
C PRO A 77 -0.89 -8.66 -0.13
N ILE A 78 -0.35 -7.53 0.31
CA ILE A 78 0.53 -6.67 -0.49
C ILE A 78 1.98 -6.79 -0.05
N LEU A 79 2.23 -6.74 1.26
CA LEU A 79 3.57 -6.87 1.86
C LEU A 79 3.41 -7.54 3.22
N ASP A 80 4.15 -8.62 3.49
CA ASP A 80 4.16 -9.31 4.79
C ASP A 80 5.39 -8.89 5.62
N HIS A 81 5.51 -9.42 6.84
CA HIS A 81 6.60 -9.15 7.78
C HIS A 81 6.70 -7.67 8.20
N ILE A 82 5.56 -7.00 8.33
CA ILE A 82 5.43 -5.65 8.88
C ILE A 82 4.74 -5.64 10.25
N THR A 83 4.90 -4.54 10.97
CA THR A 83 4.19 -4.24 12.23
C THR A 83 3.31 -3.01 12.12
N ALA A 84 3.66 -2.06 11.24
CA ALA A 84 2.88 -0.86 11.03
C ALA A 84 3.11 -0.25 9.64
N MET A 85 2.09 0.44 9.16
CA MET A 85 2.13 1.32 7.99
C MET A 85 1.50 2.67 8.38
N LYS A 86 2.14 3.76 7.96
CA LYS A 86 1.59 5.12 8.00
C LYS A 86 1.71 5.76 6.62
N ALA A 87 0.63 6.38 6.18
CA ALA A 87 0.55 7.19 4.99
C ALA A 87 0.28 8.65 5.35
N ASP A 88 0.94 9.54 4.63
CA ASP A 88 0.62 10.96 4.58
C ASP A 88 0.54 11.44 3.12
N ILE A 89 -0.11 12.58 2.89
CA ILE A 89 -0.21 13.18 1.57
C ILE A 89 0.13 14.66 1.67
N GLU A 90 1.23 15.03 1.04
CA GLU A 90 1.70 16.41 0.97
C GLU A 90 1.92 16.80 -0.49
N ASN A 91 1.31 17.89 -0.96
CA ASN A 91 1.52 18.46 -2.29
C ASN A 91 1.39 17.44 -3.44
N GLY A 92 0.42 16.51 -3.36
CA GLY A 92 0.22 15.47 -4.37
C GLY A 92 1.24 14.33 -4.32
N ILE A 93 2.00 14.21 -3.23
CA ILE A 93 2.95 13.13 -2.99
C ILE A 93 2.42 12.29 -1.82
N VAL A 94 2.27 10.98 -2.04
CA VAL A 94 2.03 10.02 -0.96
C VAL A 94 3.37 9.71 -0.31
N LEU A 95 3.45 9.88 1.00
CA LEU A 95 4.58 9.49 1.83
C LEU A 95 4.19 8.23 2.62
N LEU A 96 4.94 7.14 2.44
CA LEU A 96 4.72 5.89 3.16
C LEU A 96 5.87 5.63 4.13
N ASN A 97 5.51 5.34 5.38
CA ASN A 97 6.40 4.85 6.42
C ASN A 97 5.94 3.45 6.82
N ILE A 98 6.81 2.45 6.65
CA ILE A 98 6.51 1.05 6.95
C ILE A 98 7.53 0.54 7.94
N LYS A 99 7.05 -0.02 9.05
CA LYS A 99 7.88 -0.65 10.06
C LYS A 99 7.81 -2.17 9.89
N SER A 100 8.95 -2.82 9.71
CA SER A 100 9.05 -4.27 9.61
C SER A 100 8.97 -4.96 10.98
N LYS A 101 8.91 -6.29 11.01
CA LYS A 101 9.00 -7.10 12.25
C LYS A 101 10.35 -6.99 12.94
N ASP A 102 11.43 -6.78 12.19
CA ASP A 102 12.78 -6.55 12.72
C ASP A 102 13.03 -5.07 13.09
N GLU A 103 11.96 -4.30 13.30
CA GLU A 103 11.97 -2.91 13.77
C GLU A 103 12.65 -1.90 12.82
N LYS A 104 13.02 -2.31 11.60
CA LYS A 104 13.52 -1.41 10.56
C LYS A 104 12.39 -0.57 9.99
N VAL A 105 12.71 0.68 9.68
CA VAL A 105 11.77 1.63 9.06
C VAL A 105 12.15 1.81 7.60
N TYR A 106 11.18 1.59 6.73
CA TYR A 106 11.28 1.77 5.29
C TYR A 106 10.40 2.94 4.89
N GLN A 107 10.97 3.83 4.08
CA GLN A 107 10.28 5.02 3.60
C GLN A 107 10.23 5.00 2.08
N THR A 108 9.10 5.40 1.53
CA THR A 108 8.99 5.69 0.10
C THR A 108 8.03 6.83 -0.14
N ALA A 109 8.18 7.44 -1.31
CA ALA A 109 7.32 8.50 -1.76
C ALA A 109 6.98 8.28 -3.23
N PHE A 110 5.73 8.54 -3.61
CA PHE A 110 5.34 8.55 -5.02
C PHE A 110 4.28 9.61 -5.30
N PRO A 111 4.31 10.21 -6.50
CA PRO A 111 3.32 11.20 -6.88
C PRO A 111 1.98 10.54 -7.19
N VAL A 112 0.90 11.24 -6.83
CA VAL A 112 -0.48 10.90 -7.16
C VAL A 112 -1.17 12.12 -7.73
N TYR A 113 -2.14 11.89 -8.63
CA TYR A 113 -2.99 12.96 -9.11
C TYR A 113 -4.06 13.21 -8.05
N THR A 114 -3.87 14.23 -7.22
CA THR A 114 -4.97 14.75 -6.43
C THR A 114 -5.88 15.50 -7.40
N SER A 115 -7.16 15.13 -7.48
CA SER A 115 -8.14 16.00 -8.10
C SER A 115 -8.04 17.35 -7.39
N LEU A 116 -7.59 18.39 -8.08
CA LEU A 116 -7.75 19.77 -7.64
C LEU A 116 -9.23 19.95 -7.34
N GLY A 117 -9.59 19.92 -6.07
CA GLY A 117 -10.94 20.28 -5.64
C GLY A 117 -11.16 21.71 -6.11
N GLY A 118 -12.02 21.87 -7.10
CA GLY A 118 -12.54 23.18 -7.46
C GLY A 118 -13.23 23.77 -6.23
N GLY A 119 -12.72 24.90 -5.78
CA GLY A 119 -13.31 25.80 -4.80
C GLY A 119 -12.93 27.21 -5.20
#